data_AF-A0A380TWU3-F1
#
_entry.id   AF-A0A380TWU3-F1
#
_cell.length_a   1.000
_cell.length_b   1.000
_cell.length_c   1.000
_cell.angle_alpha   90.00
_cell.angle_beta   90.00
_cell.angle_gamma   90.00
#
_symmetry.space_group_name_H-M   'P 1'
#
loop_
_entity.id
_entity.type
_entity.pdbx_description
1 polymer ?
#
loop_
_entity_poly.entity_id
_entity_poly.type
_entity_poly.pdbx_seq_one_letter_code
_entity_poly.pdbx_strand_id
1 'polypeptide(L)'
;MPIRHKTRQHLTALQTVMNELDLWQIEPPSEEAFASTEPFAIDTMTPTEWLQWIFIPRMHALCESQQPLPNQIAISPYIEEALKEHERLQDLLKPLLELEELLKNQ
;
A
#
# COMPACT_ATOMS: atom_id res chain seq x y z
N MET A 1 4.84 12.07 18.69
CA MET A 1 4.12 12.37 17.42
C MET A 1 2.96 11.41 17.29
N PRO A 2 1.74 11.86 16.96
CA PRO A 2 0.56 11.00 16.87
C PRO A 2 0.74 9.95 15.76
N ILE A 3 0.28 8.72 15.99
CA ILE A 3 0.46 7.57 15.07
C ILE A 3 0.06 7.87 13.63
N ARG A 4 -1.03 8.61 13.42
CA ARG A 4 -1.51 9.04 12.09
C ARG A 4 -0.48 9.85 11.30
N HIS A 5 0.36 10.62 11.98
CA HIS A 5 1.42 11.36 11.31
C HIS A 5 2.47 10.41 10.75
N LYS A 6 2.91 9.43 11.55
CA LYS A 6 3.85 8.39 11.11
C LYS A 6 3.27 7.52 10.00
N THR A 7 1.99 7.14 10.10
CA THR A 7 1.28 6.43 9.03
C THR A 7 1.38 7.18 7.70
N ARG A 8 1.06 8.49 7.68
CA ARG A 8 1.20 9.31 6.48
C ARG A 8 2.65 9.36 5.97
N GLN A 9 3.64 9.43 6.85
CA GLN A 9 5.05 9.41 6.46
C GLN A 9 5.43 8.12 5.73
N HIS A 10 5.01 6.95 6.24
CA HIS A 10 5.29 5.68 5.58
C HIS A 10 4.54 5.54 4.24
N LEU A 11 3.30 6.05 4.15
CA LEU A 11 2.57 6.08 2.87
C LEU A 11 3.26 6.98 1.83
N THR A 12 3.75 8.16 2.23
CA THR A 12 4.53 9.03 1.34
C THR A 12 5.85 8.37 0.94
N ALA A 13 6.55 7.71 1.87
CA ALA A 13 7.77 6.98 1.55
C ALA A 13 7.51 5.84 0.55
N LEU A 14 6.44 5.08 0.74
CA LEU A 14 6.01 4.04 -0.21
C LEU A 14 5.74 4.63 -1.59
N GLN A 15 4.98 5.71 -1.69
CA GLN A 15 4.72 6.39 -2.96
C GLN A 15 6.03 6.85 -3.62
N THR A 16 6.94 7.47 -2.88
CA THR A 16 8.24 7.90 -3.41
C THR A 16 9.01 6.73 -4.00
N VAL A 17 9.10 5.61 -3.28
CA VAL A 17 9.78 4.41 -3.78
C VAL A 17 9.07 3.86 -5.03
N MET A 18 7.74 3.78 -5.04
CA MET A 18 7.01 3.34 -6.24
C MET A 18 7.31 4.23 -7.46
N ASN A 19 7.48 5.54 -7.27
CA ASN A 19 7.90 6.45 -8.35
C ASN A 19 9.35 6.21 -8.77
N GLU A 20 10.27 6.02 -7.83
CA GLU A 20 11.69 5.74 -8.13
C GLU A 20 11.92 4.39 -8.86
N LEU A 21 10.98 3.47 -8.71
CA LEU A 21 11.01 2.15 -9.34
C LEU A 21 10.16 2.06 -10.62
N ASP A 22 9.62 3.19 -11.11
CA ASP A 22 8.71 3.23 -12.26
C ASP A 22 7.47 2.32 -12.10
N LEU A 23 7.05 2.05 -10.86
CA LEU A 23 5.86 1.26 -10.51
C LEU A 23 4.60 2.12 -10.35
N TRP A 24 4.78 3.43 -10.21
CA TRP A 24 3.68 4.39 -10.09
C TRP A 24 3.09 4.71 -11.46
N GLN A 25 1.82 4.40 -11.64
CA GLN A 25 1.11 4.58 -12.90
C GLN A 25 0.46 5.97 -13.00
N ILE A 26 0.40 6.51 -14.22
CA ILE A 26 -0.27 7.80 -14.48
C ILE A 26 -1.77 7.60 -14.66
N GLU A 27 -2.15 6.51 -15.33
CA GLU A 27 -3.54 6.19 -15.64
C GLU A 27 -4.09 5.19 -14.60
N PRO A 28 -5.33 5.36 -14.14
CA PRO A 28 -5.97 4.38 -13.29
C PRO A 28 -6.39 3.14 -14.10
N PRO A 29 -6.55 1.97 -13.46
CA PRO A 29 -7.15 0.80 -14.10
C PRO A 29 -8.63 1.06 -14.46
N SER A 30 -9.24 0.16 -15.22
CA SER A 30 -10.65 0.31 -15.61
C SER A 30 -11.58 0.35 -14.40
N GLU A 31 -12.73 0.99 -14.53
CA GLU A 31 -13.71 1.08 -13.43
C GLU A 31 -14.15 -0.31 -12.94
N GLU A 32 -14.23 -1.31 -13.82
CA GLU A 32 -14.57 -2.67 -13.43
C GLU A 32 -13.52 -3.28 -12.50
N ALA A 33 -12.25 -2.87 -12.61
CA ALA A 33 -11.20 -3.41 -11.76
C ALA A 33 -11.43 -3.07 -10.27
N PHE A 34 -12.01 -1.91 -9.99
CA PHE A 34 -12.36 -1.48 -8.63
C PHE A 34 -13.56 -2.23 -8.04
N ALA A 35 -14.32 -2.94 -8.87
CA ALA A 35 -15.49 -3.71 -8.45
C ALA A 35 -15.15 -5.15 -8.02
N SER A 36 -13.87 -5.55 -8.07
CA SER A 36 -13.46 -6.89 -7.62
C SER A 36 -13.81 -7.12 -6.14
N THR A 37 -14.30 -8.32 -5.86
CA THR A 37 -14.60 -8.82 -4.51
C THR A 37 -13.50 -9.71 -3.95
N GLU A 38 -12.51 -10.07 -4.77
CA GLU A 38 -11.39 -10.92 -4.35
C GLU A 38 -10.42 -10.14 -3.45
N PRO A 39 -9.75 -10.81 -2.49
CA PRO A 39 -8.69 -10.20 -1.71
C PRO A 39 -7.63 -9.58 -2.62
N PHE A 40 -7.21 -8.36 -2.30
CA PHE A 40 -6.23 -7.59 -3.09
C PHE A 40 -6.62 -7.34 -4.55
N ALA A 41 -7.87 -7.57 -4.95
CA ALA A 41 -8.33 -7.47 -6.34
C ALA A 41 -7.40 -8.22 -7.33
N ILE A 42 -6.88 -9.38 -6.91
CA ILE A 42 -5.86 -10.15 -7.66
C ILE A 42 -6.31 -10.60 -9.06
N ASP A 43 -7.62 -10.62 -9.30
CA ASP A 43 -8.24 -11.00 -10.56
C ASP A 43 -8.31 -9.84 -11.57
N THR A 44 -8.28 -8.59 -11.09
CA THR A 44 -8.49 -7.41 -11.93
C THR A 44 -7.39 -6.34 -11.84
N MET A 45 -6.51 -6.40 -10.84
CA MET A 45 -5.44 -5.45 -10.63
C MET A 45 -4.10 -6.15 -10.47
N THR A 46 -3.06 -5.50 -10.99
CA THR A 46 -1.68 -5.78 -10.62
C THR A 46 -1.42 -5.37 -9.16
N PRO A 47 -0.38 -5.93 -8.51
CA PRO A 47 -0.05 -5.58 -7.13
C PRO A 47 0.24 -4.08 -6.94
N THR A 48 0.85 -3.44 -7.95
CA THR A 48 1.19 -2.01 -7.92
C THR A 48 -0.03 -1.13 -8.12
N GLU A 49 -0.97 -1.51 -8.99
CA GLU A 49 -2.28 -0.85 -9.11
C GLU A 49 -3.05 -0.93 -7.80
N TRP A 50 -3.09 -2.11 -7.18
CA TRP A 50 -3.76 -2.28 -5.91
C TRP A 50 -3.15 -1.41 -4.80
N LEU A 51 -1.81 -1.35 -4.72
CA LEU A 51 -1.10 -0.47 -3.78
C LEU A 51 -1.46 1.00 -4.00
N GLN A 52 -1.35 1.46 -5.24
CA GLN A 52 -1.52 2.87 -5.62
C GLN A 52 -2.96 3.34 -5.48
N TRP A 53 -3.92 2.56 -5.97
CA TRP A 53 -5.30 3.02 -6.17
C TRP A 53 -6.27 2.53 -5.10
N ILE A 54 -5.93 1.46 -4.36
CA ILE A 54 -6.78 0.95 -3.27
C ILE A 54 -6.12 1.19 -1.92
N PHE A 55 -4.91 0.68 -1.70
CA PHE A 55 -4.31 0.66 -0.37
C PHE A 55 -3.93 2.06 0.14
N ILE A 56 -3.10 2.79 -0.62
CA ILE A 56 -2.60 4.11 -0.22
C ILE A 56 -3.76 5.10 0.03
N PRO A 57 -4.74 5.29 -0.89
CA PRO A 57 -5.82 6.24 -0.69
C PRO A 57 -6.71 5.87 0.50
N ARG A 58 -6.98 4.57 0.70
CA ARG A 58 -7.76 4.07 1.84
C ARG A 58 -7.09 4.42 3.17
N MET A 59 -5.77 4.22 3.28
CA MET A 59 -5.03 4.54 4.50
C MET A 59 -4.98 6.05 4.77
N HIS A 60 -4.87 6.88 3.72
CA HIS A 60 -5.00 8.33 3.85
C HIS A 60 -6.39 8.74 4.37
N ALA A 61 -7.47 8.19 3.81
CA ALA A 61 -8.83 8.48 4.24
C ALA A 61 -9.08 8.11 5.72
N LEU A 62 -8.56 6.97 6.19
CA LEU A 62 -8.60 6.58 7.60
C LEU A 62 -7.82 7.55 8.50
N CYS A 63 -6.68 8.05 8.01
CA CYS A 63 -5.90 9.06 8.72
C CYS A 63 -6.62 10.41 8.83
N GLU A 64 -7.39 10.81 7.81
CA GLU A 64 -8.11 12.09 7.74
C GLU A 64 -9.42 12.07 8.52
N SER A 65 -10.19 11.00 8.39
CA SER A 65 -11.50 10.84 9.05
C SER A 65 -11.42 10.59 10.56
N GLN A 66 -10.22 10.52 11.13
CA GLN A 66 -9.96 10.15 12.53
C GLN A 66 -10.56 8.81 12.97
N GLN A 67 -10.93 7.95 12.02
CA GLN A 67 -11.37 6.59 12.31
C GLN A 67 -10.22 5.76 12.90
N PRO A 68 -10.49 4.70 13.68
CA PRO A 68 -9.47 3.78 14.15
C PRO A 68 -8.60 3.30 12.99
N LEU A 69 -7.29 3.38 13.14
CA LEU A 69 -6.39 2.78 12.17
C LEU A 69 -6.42 1.26 12.37
N PRO A 70 -6.40 0.46 11.30
CA PRO A 70 -6.34 -0.99 11.41
C PRO A 70 -5.05 -1.39 12.14
N ASN A 71 -5.13 -2.38 13.01
CA ASN A 71 -4.01 -2.94 13.77
C ASN A 71 -3.57 -4.33 13.26
N GLN A 72 -4.25 -4.84 12.24
CA GLN A 72 -3.98 -6.13 11.59
C GLN A 72 -3.94 -5.93 10.08
N ILE A 73 -2.84 -5.37 9.58
CA ILE A 73 -2.52 -5.34 8.16
C ILE A 73 -1.33 -6.27 7.93
N ALA A 74 -1.45 -7.13 6.91
CA ALA A 74 -0.38 -8.00 6.43
C ALA A 74 -0.44 -8.07 4.90
N ILE A 75 0.05 -7.02 4.25
CA ILE A 75 0.13 -6.87 2.80
C ILE A 75 1.54 -7.17 2.29
N SER A 76 2.57 -7.00 3.12
CA SER A 76 3.97 -7.26 2.74
C SER A 76 4.18 -8.66 2.15
N PRO A 77 3.61 -9.76 2.69
CA PRO A 77 3.79 -11.10 2.11
C PRO A 77 3.20 -11.24 0.70
N TYR A 78 2.08 -10.56 0.43
CA TYR A 78 1.47 -10.55 -0.89
C TYR A 78 2.35 -9.80 -1.90
N ILE A 79 2.83 -8.61 -1.53
CA ILE A 79 3.71 -7.80 -2.39
C ILE A 79 5.05 -8.49 -2.62
N GLU A 80 5.60 -9.13 -1.58
CA GLU A 80 6.84 -9.89 -1.66
C GLU A 80 6.73 -11.02 -2.68
N GLU A 81 5.69 -11.84 -2.61
CA GLU A 81 5.49 -12.93 -3.57
C GLU A 81 5.20 -12.41 -4.99
N ALA A 82 4.37 -11.38 -5.11
CA ALA A 82 3.93 -10.89 -6.41
C ALA A 82 5.02 -10.11 -7.19
N LEU A 83 5.99 -9.52 -6.48
CA LEU A 83 7.12 -8.78 -7.04
C LEU A 83 8.47 -9.43 -6.71
N LYS A 84 8.50 -10.74 -6.40
CA LYS A 84 9.71 -11.47 -5.96
C LYS A 84 10.90 -11.39 -6.90
N GLU A 85 10.64 -11.19 -8.19
CA GLU A 85 11.68 -11.07 -9.23
C GLU A 85 12.17 -9.61 -9.43
N HIS A 86 11.61 -8.64 -8.71
CA HIS A 86 11.98 -7.24 -8.82
C HIS A 86 13.28 -6.96 -8.05
N GLU A 87 14.34 -6.53 -8.73
CA GLU A 87 15.68 -6.37 -8.14
C GLU A 87 15.71 -5.46 -6.90
N ARG A 88 14.90 -4.40 -6.90
CA ARG A 88 14.76 -3.43 -5.79
C ARG A 88 13.54 -3.67 -4.90
N LEU A 89 13.01 -4.89 -4.83
CA LEU A 89 11.83 -5.23 -4.01
C LEU A 89 11.98 -4.80 -2.55
N GLN A 90 13.18 -4.92 -1.97
CA GLN A 90 13.42 -4.56 -0.57
C GLN A 90 13.19 -3.07 -0.29
N ASP A 91 13.46 -2.19 -1.27
CA ASP A 91 13.19 -0.76 -1.13
C ASP A 91 11.68 -0.51 -1.00
N LEU A 92 10.87 -1.28 -1.73
CA LEU A 92 9.40 -1.21 -1.70
C LEU A 92 8.82 -1.82 -0.42
N LEU A 93 9.35 -2.96 0.02
CA LEU A 93 8.87 -3.66 1.23
C LEU A 93 9.17 -2.90 2.52
N LYS A 94 10.29 -2.18 2.59
CA LYS A 94 10.69 -1.46 3.80
C LYS A 94 9.61 -0.53 4.37
N PRO A 95 9.05 0.44 3.62
CA PRO A 95 7.98 1.30 4.14
C PRO A 95 6.70 0.53 4.47
N LEU A 96 6.42 -0.60 3.82
CA LEU A 96 5.27 -1.45 4.15
C LEU A 96 5.44 -2.15 5.49
N LEU A 97 6.59 -2.78 5.71
CA LEU A 97 6.91 -3.48 6.96
C LEU A 97 6.95 -2.51 8.15
N GLU A 98 7.55 -1.33 7.98
CA GLU A 98 7.58 -0.29 9.01
C GLU A 98 6.16 0.22 9.33
N LEU A 99 5.30 0.35 8.31
CA LEU A 99 3.89 0.72 8.49
C LEU A 99 3.12 -0.37 9.26
N GLU A 100 3.26 -1.63 8.87
CA GLU A 100 2.59 -2.76 9.53
C GLU A 100 3.00 -2.87 11.01
N GLU A 101 4.29 -2.76 11.30
CA GLU A 101 4.82 -2.81 12.66
C GLU A 101 4.35 -1.61 13.50
N LEU A 102 4.31 -0.41 12.92
CA LEU A 102 3.77 0.78 13.57
C LEU A 102 2.31 0.57 13.99
N LEU A 103 1.49 0.01 13.09
CA LEU A 103 0.07 -0.18 13.31
C LEU A 103 -0.24 -1.35 14.25
N LYS A 104 0.60 -2.38 14.26
CA LYS A 104 0.48 -3.51 15.19
C LYS A 104 0.75 -3.09 16.65
N ASN A 105 1.61 -2.11 16.85
CA ASN A 105 2.06 -1.64 18.17
C ASN A 105 1.33 -0.37 18.68
N GLN A 106 0.15 -0.07 18.12
CA GLN A 106 -0.61 1.16 18.43
C GLN A 106 -1.41 1.12 19.73
#